data_AF-A0A4V5PL83-F1
#
_entry.id   AF-A0A4V5PL83-F1
#
_cell.length_a   1.000
_cell.length_b   1.000
_cell.length_c   1.000
_cell.angle_alpha   90.00
_cell.angle_beta   90.00
_cell.angle_gamma   90.00
#
_symmetry.space_group_name_H-M   'P 1'
#
loop_
_entity.id
_entity.type
_entity.pdbx_description
1 polymer ?
#
loop_
_entity_poly.entity_id
_entity_poly.type
_entity_poly.pdbx_seq_one_letter_code
_entity_poly.pdbx_strand_id
1 'polypeptide(L)'
;MGHDERGEMVLLEIMRAAPAYQHAAVYVANYAIALRSRGSEAYAEGVVHYALSRMLPDADGYVSFGRLRDILCDVSVSGALVPGLLRLEKAGVVCIERTEESPSLPQRVQLRIPL
;
A
#
# COMPACT_ATOMS: atom_id res chain seq x y z
N MET A 1 6.60 29.03 1.00
CA MET A 1 6.32 28.68 2.41
C MET A 1 5.14 27.71 2.49
N GLY A 2 5.26 26.50 1.95
CA GLY A 2 4.16 25.50 1.98
C GLY A 2 4.64 24.04 1.94
N HIS A 3 5.96 23.84 1.99
CA HIS A 3 6.56 22.51 2.05
C HIS A 3 6.65 21.99 3.49
N ASP A 4 6.93 22.88 4.46
CA ASP A 4 7.03 22.52 5.89
C ASP A 4 5.69 22.05 6.46
N GLU A 5 4.60 22.79 6.20
CA GLU A 5 3.26 22.43 6.69
C GLU A 5 2.78 21.07 6.14
N ARG A 6 3.14 20.75 4.90
CA ARG A 6 2.76 19.48 4.26
C ARG A 6 3.52 18.30 4.87
N GLY A 7 4.79 18.49 5.20
CA GLY A 7 5.60 17.48 5.88
C GLY A 7 5.05 17.18 7.28
N GLU A 8 4.73 18.23 8.04
CA GLU A 8 4.15 18.11 9.38
C GLU A 8 2.79 17.41 9.37
N MET A 9 1.91 17.76 8.42
CA MET A 9 0.60 17.10 8.28
C MET A 9 0.75 15.61 7.96
N VAL A 10 1.67 15.26 7.06
CA VAL A 10 1.95 13.86 6.72
C VAL A 10 2.44 13.09 7.93
N LEU A 11 3.29 13.69 8.76
CA LEU A 11 3.79 13.06 9.99
C LEU A 11 2.66 12.85 11.01
N LEU A 12 1.78 13.84 11.20
CA LEU A 12 0.62 13.70 12.08
C LEU A 12 -0.34 12.61 11.61
N GLU A 13 -0.56 12.47 10.30
CA GLU A 13 -1.33 11.38 9.72
C GLU A 13 -0.70 10.01 9.99
N ILE A 14 0.64 9.88 9.94
CA ILE A 14 1.34 8.64 10.35
C ILE A 14 1.08 8.38 11.82
N MET A 15 1.34 9.35 12.69
CA MET A 15 1.24 9.18 14.14
C MET A 15 -0.16 8.77 14.61
N ARG A 16 -1.20 9.11 13.85
CA ARG A 16 -2.60 8.75 14.12
C ARG A 16 -3.04 7.42 13.50
N ALA A 17 -2.27 6.87 12.57
CA ALA A 17 -2.61 5.62 11.89
C ALA A 17 -2.45 4.41 12.82
N ALA A 18 -3.13 3.30 12.52
CA ALA A 18 -2.93 2.05 13.24
C ALA A 18 -1.47 1.55 13.07
N PRO A 19 -0.91 0.80 14.05
CA PRO A 19 0.50 0.41 14.03
C PRO A 19 0.98 -0.21 12.71
N ALA A 20 0.21 -1.12 12.11
CA ALA A 20 0.56 -1.75 10.83
C ALA A 20 0.79 -0.73 9.69
N TYR A 21 0.00 0.35 9.67
CA TYR A 21 0.11 1.41 8.67
C TYR A 21 1.31 2.33 8.96
N GLN A 22 1.63 2.56 10.23
CA GLN A 22 2.85 3.27 10.64
C GLN A 22 4.11 2.51 10.22
N HIS A 23 4.17 1.22 10.53
CA HIS A 23 5.28 0.35 10.14
C HIS A 23 5.42 0.29 8.62
N ALA A 24 4.31 0.26 7.88
CA ALA A 24 4.33 0.25 6.42
C ALA A 24 4.94 1.54 5.86
N ALA A 25 4.54 2.69 6.40
CA ALA A 25 5.08 3.98 5.99
C ALA A 25 6.60 4.08 6.26
N VAL A 26 7.05 3.62 7.43
CA VAL A 26 8.47 3.58 7.80
C VAL A 26 9.26 2.63 6.90
N TYR A 27 8.72 1.43 6.63
CA TYR A 27 9.36 0.44 5.77
C TYR A 27 9.56 0.97 4.36
N VAL A 28 8.52 1.57 3.78
CA VAL A 28 8.61 2.20 2.46
C VAL A 28 9.62 3.33 2.47
N ALA A 29 9.61 4.22 3.47
CA ALA A 29 10.55 5.33 3.56
C ALA A 29 12.01 4.86 3.58
N ASN A 30 12.30 3.77 4.31
CA ASN A 30 13.66 3.21 4.42
C ASN A 30 14.20 2.67 3.09
N TYR A 31 13.34 2.15 2.22
CA TYR A 31 13.76 1.51 0.97
C TYR A 31 13.40 2.28 -0.29
N ALA A 32 12.61 3.36 -0.22
CA ALA A 32 12.06 4.07 -1.38
C ALA A 32 13.10 4.46 -2.44
N ILE A 33 14.27 4.94 -2.01
CA ILE A 33 15.37 5.32 -2.91
C ILE A 33 15.95 4.08 -3.61
N ALA A 34 16.10 2.97 -2.88
CA ALA A 34 16.65 1.72 -3.39
C ALA A 34 15.69 0.97 -4.33
N LEU A 35 14.38 1.21 -4.26
CA LEU A 35 13.43 0.51 -5.12
C LEU A 35 13.60 0.85 -6.60
N ARG A 36 14.01 2.08 -6.94
CA ARG A 36 14.26 2.48 -8.33
C ARG A 36 15.41 1.72 -8.97
N SER A 37 16.45 1.37 -8.20
CA SER A 37 17.60 0.61 -8.72
C SER A 37 17.37 -0.90 -8.79
N ARG A 38 16.28 -1.40 -8.19
CA ARG A 38 15.91 -2.83 -8.18
C ARG A 38 14.99 -3.25 -9.33
N GLY A 39 14.66 -2.33 -10.24
CA GLY A 39 13.84 -2.60 -11.42
C GLY A 39 12.37 -2.23 -11.26
N SER A 40 11.62 -2.32 -12.36
CA SER A 40 10.24 -1.85 -12.48
C SER A 40 9.26 -2.58 -11.57
N GLU A 41 9.45 -3.89 -11.35
CA GLU A 41 8.57 -4.69 -10.49
C GLU A 41 8.68 -4.31 -9.02
N ALA A 42 9.92 -4.12 -8.53
CA ALA A 42 10.18 -3.68 -7.16
C ALA A 42 9.67 -2.25 -6.92
N TYR A 43 9.82 -1.39 -7.93
CA TYR A 43 9.26 -0.04 -7.88
C TYR A 43 7.72 -0.06 -7.82
N ALA A 44 7.06 -0.85 -8.68
CA ALA A 44 5.61 -0.99 -8.68
C ALA A 44 5.07 -1.54 -7.34
N GLU A 45 5.73 -2.56 -6.78
CA GLU A 45 5.41 -3.10 -5.46
C GLU A 45 5.52 -2.02 -4.37
N GLY A 46 6.59 -1.22 -4.40
CA GLY A 46 6.79 -0.10 -3.49
C GLY A 46 5.71 0.97 -3.58
N VAL A 47 5.29 1.32 -4.80
CA VAL A 47 4.21 2.29 -5.02
C VAL A 47 2.89 1.79 -4.43
N VAL A 48 2.58 0.50 -4.60
CA VAL A 48 1.38 -0.13 -4.01
C VAL A 48 1.47 -0.14 -2.48
N HIS A 49 2.61 -0.54 -1.92
CA HIS A 49 2.83 -0.56 -0.48
C HIS A 49 2.72 0.85 0.13
N TYR A 50 3.32 1.85 -0.53
CA TYR A 50 3.22 3.25 -0.14
C TYR A 50 1.77 3.74 -0.14
N ALA A 51 1.04 3.49 -1.23
CA ALA A 51 -0.35 3.93 -1.33
C ALA A 51 -1.18 3.33 -0.19
N LEU A 52 -1.06 2.02 0.04
CA LEU A 52 -1.75 1.34 1.14
C LEU A 52 -1.36 1.92 2.51
N SER A 53 -0.08 2.21 2.76
CA SER A 53 0.36 2.76 4.06
C SER A 53 -0.20 4.14 4.37
N ARG A 54 -0.75 4.84 3.36
CA ARG A 54 -1.36 6.17 3.49
C ARG A 54 -2.89 6.14 3.50
N MET A 55 -3.51 4.99 3.24
CA MET A 55 -4.95 4.90 3.17
C MET A 55 -5.56 4.72 4.55
N LEU A 56 -6.73 5.34 4.75
CA LEU A 56 -7.55 5.11 5.93
C LEU A 56 -8.36 3.81 5.73
N PRO A 57 -8.13 2.75 6.51
CA PRO A 57 -8.94 1.54 6.44
C PRO A 57 -10.37 1.76 6.95
N ASP A 58 -11.24 0.80 6.64
CA ASP A 58 -12.52 0.63 7.31
C ASP A 58 -12.35 0.12 8.76
N ALA A 59 -13.48 -0.10 9.44
CA ALA A 59 -13.50 -0.55 10.83
C ALA A 59 -12.84 -1.93 11.04
N ASP A 60 -12.75 -2.75 10.00
CA ASP A 60 -12.12 -4.08 10.03
C ASP A 60 -10.63 -4.01 9.66
N GLY A 61 -10.08 -2.81 9.39
CA GLY A 61 -8.70 -2.61 9.02
C GLY A 61 -8.41 -2.81 7.53
N TYR A 62 -9.45 -2.94 6.70
CA TYR A 62 -9.33 -3.19 5.27
C TYR A 62 -9.44 -1.92 4.43
N VAL A 63 -8.82 -1.97 3.27
CA VAL A 63 -8.96 -1.00 2.19
C VAL A 63 -9.63 -1.70 1.01
N SER A 64 -10.69 -1.11 0.46
CA SER A 64 -11.30 -1.67 -0.76
C SER A 64 -10.35 -1.58 -1.94
N PHE A 65 -10.31 -2.64 -2.76
CA PHE A 65 -9.47 -2.68 -3.95
C PHE A 65 -9.85 -1.59 -4.96
N GLY A 66 -11.15 -1.30 -5.10
CA GLY A 66 -11.65 -0.21 -5.92
C GLY A 66 -11.03 1.13 -5.54
N ARG A 67 -11.04 1.48 -4.23
CA ARG A 67 -10.44 2.73 -3.76
C ARG A 67 -8.93 2.78 -3.97
N LEU A 68 -8.24 1.66 -3.78
CA LEU A 68 -6.80 1.56 -4.04
C LEU A 68 -6.50 1.78 -5.53
N ARG A 69 -7.26 1.15 -6.42
CA ARG A 69 -7.18 1.35 -7.87
C ARG A 69 -7.45 2.80 -8.26
N ASP A 70 -8.44 3.44 -7.65
CA ASP A 70 -8.81 4.81 -7.98
C ASP A 70 -7.71 5.81 -7.56
N ILE A 71 -7.00 5.56 -6.45
CA ILE A 71 -5.81 6.33 -6.05
C ILE A 71 -4.62 6.07 -7.00
N LEU A 72 -4.46 4.82 -7.44
CA LEU A 72 -3.41 4.38 -8.34
C LEU A 72 -3.90 4.29 -9.78
N CYS A 73 -4.68 5.27 -10.23
CA CYS A 73 -5.38 5.22 -11.52
C CYS A 73 -4.43 5.12 -12.74
N ASP A 74 -3.21 5.64 -12.61
CA ASP A 74 -2.16 5.56 -13.64
C ASP A 74 -1.37 4.24 -13.62
N VAL A 75 -1.61 3.37 -12.63
CA VAL A 75 -0.94 2.08 -12.49
C VAL A 75 -1.77 0.99 -13.17
N SER A 76 -1.15 0.24 -14.08
CA SER A 76 -1.81 -0.90 -14.74
C SER A 76 -2.32 -1.92 -13.71
N VAL A 77 -3.63 -2.19 -13.74
CA VAL A 77 -4.26 -3.15 -12.83
C VAL A 77 -3.65 -4.55 -12.96
N SER A 78 -3.62 -5.08 -14.18
CA SER A 78 -3.12 -6.43 -14.47
C SER A 78 -1.60 -6.50 -14.55
N GLY A 79 -0.93 -5.42 -14.95
CA GLY A 79 0.52 -5.41 -15.14
C GLY A 79 1.33 -5.04 -13.90
N ALA A 80 0.74 -4.32 -12.94
CA ALA A 80 1.48 -3.77 -11.82
C ALA A 80 0.74 -3.85 -10.47
N LEU A 81 -0.51 -3.40 -10.39
CA LEU A 81 -1.23 -3.32 -9.12
C LEU A 81 -1.52 -4.71 -8.53
N VAL A 82 -2.18 -5.59 -9.28
CA VAL A 82 -2.48 -6.96 -8.82
C VAL A 82 -1.20 -7.75 -8.60
N PRO A 83 -0.22 -7.79 -9.54
CA PRO A 83 1.06 -8.46 -9.28
C PRO A 83 1.80 -7.92 -8.05
N GLY A 84 1.80 -6.60 -7.83
CA GLY A 84 2.41 -5.97 -6.66
C GLY A 84 1.74 -6.40 -5.36
N LEU A 85 0.40 -6.40 -5.32
CA LEU A 85 -0.36 -6.92 -4.18
C LEU A 85 -0.05 -8.39 -3.88
N LEU A 86 0.02 -9.24 -4.91
CA LEU A 86 0.34 -10.66 -4.74
C LEU A 86 1.77 -10.87 -4.20
N ARG A 87 2.75 -10.06 -4.62
CA ARG A 87 4.10 -10.12 -4.04
C ARG A 87 4.13 -9.68 -2.58
N LEU A 88 3.41 -8.62 -2.23
CA LEU A 88 3.25 -8.18 -0.84
C LEU A 88 2.53 -9.23 0.02
N GLU A 89 1.52 -9.92 -0.52
CA GLU A 89 0.81 -11.00 0.16
C GLU A 89 1.75 -12.19 0.41
N LYS A 90 2.52 -12.59 -0.61
CA LYS A 90 3.54 -13.64 -0.49
C LYS A 90 4.62 -13.29 0.54
N ALA A 91 4.93 -12.01 0.70
CA ALA A 91 5.86 -11.50 1.71
C ALA A 91 5.23 -11.35 3.12
N GLY A 92 3.94 -11.65 3.28
CA GLY A 92 3.21 -11.50 4.54
C GLY A 92 2.92 -10.05 4.95
N VAL A 93 3.16 -9.08 4.06
CA VAL A 93 2.96 -7.65 4.34
C VAL A 93 1.47 -7.29 4.30
N VAL A 94 0.70 -7.95 3.43
CA VAL A 94 -0.75 -7.76 3.30
C VAL A 94 -1.50 -9.09 3.36
N CYS A 95 -2.78 -9.01 3.71
CA CYS A 95 -3.77 -10.05 3.49
C CYS A 95 -4.73 -9.58 2.40
N ILE A 96 -5.01 -10.42 1.41
CA ILE A 96 -5.97 -10.11 0.34
C ILE A 96 -7.21 -10.97 0.48
N GLU A 97 -8.36 -10.33 0.65
CA GLU A 97 -9.65 -11.00 0.51
C GLU A 97 -10.15 -10.91 -0.92
N ARG A 98 -10.75 -11.99 -1.39
CA ARG A 98 -11.24 -12.20 -2.75
C ARG A 98 -12.69 -12.67 -2.67
N THR A 99 -13.50 -12.32 -3.67
CA THR A 99 -14.84 -12.88 -3.81
C THR A 99 -14.81 -14.20 -4.57
N GLU A 100 -15.81 -15.06 -4.36
CA GLU A 100 -16.00 -16.28 -5.14
C GLU A 100 -16.26 -15.99 -6.63
N GLU A 101 -16.88 -14.85 -6.93
CA GLU A 101 -17.24 -14.42 -8.29
C GLU A 101 -16.03 -13.93 -9.10
N SER A 102 -14.93 -13.55 -8.46
CA SER A 102 -13.73 -13.04 -9.13
C SER A 102 -12.47 -13.36 -8.32
N PRO A 103 -12.07 -14.65 -8.24
CA PRO A 103 -10.95 -15.08 -7.40
C PRO A 103 -9.60 -14.51 -7.86
N SER A 104 -9.51 -14.07 -9.12
CA SER A 104 -8.31 -13.45 -9.67
C SER A 104 -8.11 -11.99 -9.26
N LEU A 105 -9.15 -11.32 -8.75
CA LEU A 105 -9.10 -9.91 -8.37
C LEU A 105 -9.25 -9.74 -6.85
N PRO A 106 -8.41 -8.89 -6.23
CA PRO A 106 -8.63 -8.47 -4.86
C PRO A 106 -9.99 -7.78 -4.70
N GLN A 107 -10.71 -8.11 -3.63
CA GLN A 107 -11.89 -7.36 -3.19
C GLN A 107 -11.46 -6.26 -2.22
N ARG A 108 -10.70 -6.64 -1.19
CA ARG A 108 -10.17 -5.74 -0.17
C ARG A 108 -8.83 -6.24 0.36
N VAL A 109 -8.01 -5.32 0.83
CA VAL A 109 -6.62 -5.56 1.24
C VAL A 109 -6.43 -5.02 2.65
N GLN A 110 -5.81 -5.80 3.52
CA GLN A 110 -5.45 -5.41 4.89
C GLN A 110 -3.93 -5.42 5.03
N LEU A 111 -3.34 -4.35 5.58
CA LEU A 111 -1.93 -4.37 5.98
C LEU A 111 -1.76 -5.22 7.24
N ARG A 112 -0.78 -6.13 7.21
CA ARG A 112 -0.54 -7.14 8.26
C ARG A 112 0.84 -7.11 8.88
N ILE A 113 1.72 -6.20 8.44
CA ILE A 113 3.17 -6.20 8.71
C ILE A 113 3.49 -6.94 10.01
N PRO A 114 4.11 -8.14 9.89
CA PRO A 114 4.45 -8.92 11.05
C PRO A 114 5.44 -8.09 11.88
N LEU A 115 5.10 -7.91 13.16
CA LEU A 115 6.04 -7.46 14.18
C LEU A 115 7.11 -8.54 14.39
#